data_AF-A0A3M2CXB8-F1
#
_entry.id   AF-A0A3M2CXB8-F1
#
_cell.length_a   1.000
_cell.length_b   1.000
_cell.length_c   1.000
_cell.angle_alpha   90.00
_cell.angle_beta   90.00
_cell.angle_gamma   90.00
#
_symmetry.space_group_name_H-M   'P 1'
#
loop_
_entity.id
_entity.type
_entity.pdbx_description
1 polymer ?
#
loop_
_entity_poly.entity_id
_entity_poly.type
_entity_poly.pdbx_seq_one_letter_code
_entity_poly.pdbx_strand_id
1 'polypeptide(L)'
;MTAVPFYGESSCELHLPRNCYLINDQGDNTLIAVDSGPTNSGDSLLTDGILNELVHRYGPIRTIFQQLGQLLELRTFAAYACLSHPGRWLEVGENCCVTSEYITGLVERTGANLVAAYANGGAEWLPDHPVFVFHGRNQALREMITAHWWPMDTLESQLAARQCRIHQCRALDLFRKQASGQVIPLIAGSHQPMDLYLLDHPPPASES
;
A
#
# COMPACT_ATOMS: atom_id res chain seq x y z
N MET A 1 2.95 -3.24 -18.10
CA MET A 1 2.88 -2.37 -16.90
C MET A 1 2.46 -0.98 -17.34
N THR A 2 1.59 -0.33 -16.58
CA THR A 2 1.00 0.99 -16.89
C THR A 2 1.13 1.90 -15.68
N ALA A 3 1.58 3.14 -15.87
CA ALA A 3 1.61 4.14 -14.81
C ALA A 3 0.19 4.55 -14.43
N VAL A 4 -0.07 4.68 -13.13
CA VAL A 4 -1.36 5.07 -12.56
C VAL A 4 -1.10 6.28 -11.66
N PRO A 5 -1.90 7.35 -11.72
CA PRO A 5 -1.67 8.52 -10.88
C PRO A 5 -1.64 8.17 -9.40
N PHE A 6 -0.68 8.76 -8.69
CA PHE A 6 -0.60 8.70 -7.25
C PHE A 6 -1.28 9.93 -6.66
N TYR A 7 -2.16 9.69 -5.69
CA TYR A 7 -2.82 10.71 -4.87
C TYR A 7 -2.36 10.61 -3.42
N GLY A 8 -2.45 11.72 -2.72
CA GLY A 8 -2.16 11.79 -1.30
C GLY A 8 -0.69 12.11 -0.99
N GLU A 9 -0.32 11.90 0.28
CA GLU A 9 0.96 12.23 0.90
C GLU A 9 1.51 13.59 0.43
N SER A 10 0.66 14.61 0.41
CA SER A 10 0.93 16.00 -0.03
C SER A 10 1.44 16.18 -1.47
N SER A 11 1.46 15.14 -2.32
CA SER A 11 1.93 15.30 -3.71
C SER A 11 1.05 16.20 -4.56
N CYS A 12 -0.27 16.13 -4.36
CA CYS A 12 -1.23 16.93 -5.12
C CYS A 12 -1.16 18.41 -4.72
N GLU A 13 -0.95 18.69 -3.43
CA GLU A 13 -0.77 20.05 -2.90
C GLU A 13 0.54 20.70 -3.40
N LEU A 14 1.58 19.88 -3.60
CA LEU A 14 2.88 20.33 -4.10
C LEU A 14 3.00 20.29 -5.63
N HIS A 15 1.94 19.89 -6.34
CA HIS A 15 1.95 19.65 -7.80
C HIS A 15 3.12 18.76 -8.26
N LEU A 16 3.51 17.78 -7.44
CA LEU A 16 4.57 16.83 -7.74
C LEU A 16 3.95 15.54 -8.30
N PRO A 17 4.01 15.30 -9.62
CA PRO A 17 3.43 14.10 -10.19
C PRO A 17 4.17 12.86 -9.70
N ARG A 18 3.42 11.95 -9.08
CA ARG A 18 3.89 10.62 -8.68
C ARG A 18 3.02 9.56 -9.32
N ASN A 19 3.55 8.35 -9.41
CA ASN A 19 2.85 7.24 -10.05
C ASN A 19 2.88 5.99 -9.17
N CYS A 20 1.71 5.37 -9.09
CA CYS A 20 1.48 3.96 -8.83
C CYS A 20 1.66 3.16 -10.12
N TYR A 21 1.52 1.83 -10.05
CA TYR A 21 1.64 0.97 -11.23
C TYR A 21 0.56 -0.10 -11.29
N LEU A 22 0.00 -0.31 -12.49
CA LEU A 22 -0.76 -1.51 -12.82
C LEU A 22 0.16 -2.48 -13.55
N ILE A 23 0.35 -3.67 -12.99
CA ILE A 23 0.98 -4.80 -13.67
C ILE A 23 -0.15 -5.60 -14.33
N ASN A 24 -0.06 -5.79 -15.64
CA ASN A 24 -0.93 -6.66 -16.42
C ASN A 24 -0.04 -7.75 -17.01
N ASP A 25 -0.34 -9.00 -16.69
CA ASP A 25 0.28 -10.19 -17.26
C ASP A 25 -0.80 -11.16 -17.72
N GLN A 26 -1.07 -11.22 -19.02
CA GLN A 26 -2.04 -12.16 -19.62
C GLN A 26 -3.44 -12.13 -18.97
N GLY A 27 -3.90 -10.94 -18.57
CA GLY A 27 -5.19 -10.75 -17.90
C GLY A 27 -5.14 -10.89 -16.37
N ASP A 28 -3.97 -11.20 -15.81
CA ASP A 28 -3.69 -11.06 -14.38
C ASP A 28 -3.23 -9.65 -14.07
N ASN A 29 -4.15 -8.92 -13.44
CA ASN A 29 -4.02 -7.51 -13.17
C ASN A 29 -3.79 -7.29 -11.68
N THR A 30 -2.68 -6.64 -11.36
CA THR A 30 -2.26 -6.29 -10.00
C THR A 30 -1.98 -4.80 -9.91
N LEU A 31 -2.71 -4.09 -9.04
CA LEU A 31 -2.44 -2.69 -8.76
C LEU A 31 -1.44 -2.58 -7.62
N ILE A 32 -0.33 -1.90 -7.87
CA ILE A 32 0.67 -1.50 -6.87
C ILE A 32 0.37 -0.04 -6.52
N ALA A 33 -0.46 0.15 -5.50
CA ALA A 33 -0.97 1.46 -5.08
C ALA A 33 -0.07 2.14 -4.03
N VAL A 34 0.89 1.42 -3.45
CA VAL A 34 1.82 1.96 -2.45
C VAL A 34 1.02 2.61 -1.30
N ASP A 35 1.37 3.81 -0.90
CA ASP A 35 0.72 4.67 0.09
C ASP A 35 -0.23 5.69 -0.55
N SER A 36 -0.63 5.49 -1.81
CA SER A 36 -1.60 6.36 -2.45
C SER A 36 -2.95 6.28 -1.75
N GLY A 37 -3.49 7.43 -1.41
CA GLY A 37 -4.77 7.60 -0.73
C GLY A 37 -5.48 8.87 -1.18
N PRO A 38 -6.68 9.13 -0.64
CA PRO A 38 -7.40 10.38 -0.89
C PRO A 38 -6.57 11.60 -0.46
N THR A 39 -6.61 12.66 -1.25
CA THR A 39 -6.08 13.97 -0.85
C THR A 39 -7.01 14.65 0.16
N ASN A 40 -6.52 15.72 0.80
CA ASN A 40 -7.35 16.62 1.61
C ASN A 40 -8.53 17.25 0.84
N SER A 41 -8.44 17.36 -0.50
CA SER A 41 -9.51 17.83 -1.38
C SER A 41 -10.50 16.74 -1.80
N GLY A 42 -10.23 15.47 -1.46
CA GLY A 42 -11.06 14.32 -1.85
C GLY A 42 -10.73 13.72 -3.21
N ASP A 43 -9.64 14.17 -3.85
CA ASP A 43 -9.15 13.61 -5.11
C ASP A 43 -8.48 12.26 -4.86
N SER A 44 -8.75 11.28 -5.71
CA SER A 44 -8.28 9.91 -5.52
C SER A 44 -8.50 9.06 -6.77
N LEU A 45 -7.95 7.84 -6.76
CA LEU A 45 -8.24 6.84 -7.79
C LEU A 45 -9.74 6.47 -7.90
N LEU A 46 -10.52 6.67 -6.85
CA LEU A 46 -11.96 6.38 -6.83
C LEU A 46 -12.80 7.48 -7.48
N THR A 47 -12.35 8.73 -7.37
CA THR A 47 -13.12 9.90 -7.80
C THR A 47 -12.79 10.32 -9.23
N ASP A 48 -11.57 10.06 -9.70
CA ASP A 48 -11.10 10.52 -11.02
C ASP A 48 -11.43 9.57 -12.18
N GLY A 49 -12.17 8.49 -11.91
CA GLY A 49 -12.61 7.54 -12.94
C GLY A 49 -11.51 6.61 -13.51
N ILE A 50 -10.25 6.83 -13.12
CA ILE A 50 -9.08 6.06 -13.58
C ILE A 50 -9.27 4.55 -13.38
N LEU A 51 -9.78 4.11 -12.23
CA LEU A 51 -9.98 2.67 -11.98
C LEU A 51 -11.00 2.05 -12.94
N ASN A 52 -12.07 2.78 -13.29
CA ASN A 52 -13.06 2.29 -14.25
C ASN A 52 -12.44 2.13 -15.64
N GLU A 53 -11.59 3.07 -16.05
CA GLU A 53 -10.86 2.98 -17.32
C GLU A 53 -9.90 1.78 -17.34
N LEU A 54 -9.12 1.60 -16.26
CA LEU A 54 -8.18 0.48 -16.15
C LEU A 54 -8.91 -0.86 -16.18
N VAL A 55 -10.03 -1.00 -15.46
CA VAL A 55 -10.83 -2.23 -15.45
C VAL A 55 -11.49 -2.47 -16.81
N HIS A 56 -11.98 -1.43 -17.47
CA HIS A 56 -12.54 -1.54 -18.82
C HIS A 56 -11.49 -2.01 -19.83
N ARG A 57 -10.27 -1.48 -19.73
CA ARG A 57 -9.18 -1.75 -20.67
C ARG A 57 -8.48 -3.08 -20.46
N TYR A 58 -8.22 -3.45 -19.21
CA TYR A 58 -7.38 -4.60 -18.86
C TYR A 58 -8.17 -5.75 -18.23
N GLY A 59 -9.42 -5.52 -17.83
CA GLY A 59 -10.23 -6.45 -17.04
C GLY A 59 -10.11 -6.23 -15.53
N PRO A 60 -10.77 -7.07 -14.72
CA PRO A 60 -10.75 -6.95 -13.26
C PRO A 60 -9.33 -6.93 -12.69
N ILE A 61 -9.08 -6.09 -11.69
CA ILE A 61 -7.81 -6.04 -10.96
C ILE A 61 -7.97 -6.91 -9.72
N ARG A 62 -7.37 -8.10 -9.73
CA ARG A 62 -7.63 -9.13 -8.71
C ARG A 62 -6.86 -8.93 -7.43
N THR A 63 -5.72 -8.25 -7.50
CA THR A 63 -4.83 -8.01 -6.36
C THR A 63 -4.47 -6.54 -6.27
N ILE A 64 -4.53 -6.00 -5.06
CA ILE A 64 -4.13 -4.63 -4.75
C ILE A 64 -3.05 -4.69 -3.68
N PHE A 65 -1.86 -4.18 -3.97
CA PHE A 65 -0.84 -3.91 -2.96
C PHE A 65 -1.02 -2.49 -2.47
N GLN A 66 -1.31 -2.34 -1.18
CA GLN A 66 -1.67 -1.07 -0.55
C GLN A 66 -1.04 -0.97 0.84
N GLN A 67 -0.50 0.18 1.17
CA GLN A 67 -0.09 0.54 2.52
C GLN A 67 -1.33 0.97 3.30
N LEU A 68 -1.48 0.47 4.54
CA LEU A 68 -2.72 0.63 5.32
C LEU A 68 -2.62 1.74 6.37
N GLY A 69 -1.76 2.73 6.13
CA GLY A 69 -1.62 3.87 6.99
C GLY A 69 -2.95 4.58 7.13
N GLN A 70 -3.20 5.13 8.31
CA GLN A 70 -4.36 5.99 8.55
C GLN A 70 -3.92 7.21 9.36
N LEU A 71 -2.86 7.86 8.88
CA LEU A 71 -2.22 8.95 9.61
C LEU A 71 -2.71 10.31 9.07
N LEU A 72 -3.26 11.10 10.00
CA LEU A 72 -3.47 12.52 9.80
C LEU A 72 -2.43 13.25 10.66
N GLU A 73 -1.62 14.09 10.03
CA GLU A 73 -0.54 14.79 10.71
C GLU A 73 -0.83 16.29 10.77
N LEU A 74 -0.55 16.89 11.92
CA LEU A 74 -0.36 18.34 11.99
C LEU A 74 1.04 18.64 11.46
N ARG A 75 1.11 19.35 10.34
CA ARG A 75 2.33 19.68 9.64
C ARG A 75 2.60 21.17 9.70
N THR A 76 3.88 21.50 9.54
CA THR A 76 4.32 22.84 9.18
C THR A 76 5.15 22.74 7.91
N PHE A 77 4.83 23.51 6.88
CA PHE A 77 5.71 23.64 5.73
C PHE A 77 6.90 24.52 6.12
N ALA A 78 7.91 23.90 6.73
CA ALA A 78 9.11 24.58 7.21
C ALA A 78 9.79 25.45 6.13
N ALA A 79 9.65 25.06 4.86
CA ALA A 79 10.16 25.81 3.70
C ALA A 79 9.53 27.21 3.54
N TYR A 80 8.28 27.42 3.99
CA TYR A 80 7.58 28.71 3.87
C TYR A 80 7.20 29.32 5.24
N ALA A 81 7.50 28.65 6.35
CA ALA A 81 7.16 29.12 7.69
C ALA A 81 7.74 30.52 7.98
N CYS A 82 8.97 30.81 7.52
CA CYS A 82 9.57 32.14 7.67
C CYS A 82 8.92 33.24 6.82
N LEU A 83 8.07 32.87 5.86
CA LEU A 83 7.39 33.78 4.92
C LEU A 83 5.87 33.87 5.17
N SER A 84 5.31 33.12 6.12
CA SER A 84 3.88 33.05 6.38
C SER A 84 3.53 33.45 7.82
N HIS A 85 2.29 33.92 8.03
CA HIS A 85 1.80 34.29 9.36
C HIS A 85 1.76 33.04 10.28
N PRO A 86 2.22 33.08 11.54
CA PRO A 86 2.27 31.92 12.43
C PRO A 86 0.94 31.15 12.59
N GLY A 87 -0.18 31.87 12.57
CA GLY A 87 -1.53 31.28 12.57
C GLY A 87 -1.92 30.48 11.31
N ARG A 88 -1.02 30.38 10.31
CA ARG A 88 -1.17 29.57 9.09
C ARG A 88 -0.05 28.54 8.95
N TRP A 89 0.78 28.37 9.97
CA TRP A 89 1.87 27.40 9.91
C TRP A 89 1.38 25.97 10.05
N LEU A 90 0.31 25.77 10.83
CA LEU A 90 -0.25 24.46 11.09
C LEU A 90 -1.27 24.14 10.00
N GLU A 91 -1.02 23.08 9.26
CA GLU A 91 -1.94 22.48 8.31
C GLU A 91 -2.15 21.02 8.67
N VAL A 92 -3.35 20.51 8.42
CA VAL A 92 -3.61 19.07 8.53
C VAL A 92 -3.22 18.45 7.20
N GLY A 93 -2.11 17.72 7.19
CA GLY A 93 -1.70 16.95 6.03
C GLY A 93 -2.19 15.52 6.16
N GLU A 94 -2.74 14.99 5.08
CA GLU A 94 -2.87 13.55 4.97
C GLU A 94 -1.48 12.94 4.72
N ASN A 95 -1.13 11.95 5.55
CA ASN A 95 0.08 11.17 5.38
C ASN A 95 -0.33 9.72 5.30
N CYS A 96 -0.33 9.13 4.10
CA CYS A 96 -0.80 7.78 3.94
C CYS A 96 -2.19 7.61 4.60
N CYS A 97 -3.17 8.47 4.32
CA CYS A 97 -4.49 8.44 4.97
C CYS A 97 -5.43 7.46 4.23
N VAL A 98 -5.09 6.19 4.27
CA VAL A 98 -5.75 5.13 3.51
C VAL A 98 -6.87 4.51 4.36
N THR A 99 -8.04 5.16 4.38
CA THR A 99 -9.16 4.73 5.22
C THR A 99 -9.76 3.39 4.78
N SER A 100 -10.50 2.74 5.69
CA SER A 100 -11.19 1.49 5.41
C SER A 100 -12.19 1.62 4.27
N GLU A 101 -12.89 2.76 4.18
CA GLU A 101 -13.84 3.08 3.12
C GLU A 101 -13.14 3.22 1.78
N TYR A 102 -11.97 3.87 1.74
CA TYR A 102 -11.19 4.01 0.52
C TYR A 102 -10.75 2.65 -0.02
N ILE A 103 -10.16 1.80 0.83
CA ILE A 103 -9.71 0.45 0.42
C ILE A 103 -10.89 -0.39 -0.06
N THR A 104 -12.00 -0.33 0.69
CA THR A 104 -13.23 -1.02 0.33
C THR A 104 -13.76 -0.56 -1.03
N GLY A 105 -13.74 0.75 -1.30
CA GLY A 105 -14.10 1.31 -2.60
C GLY A 105 -13.18 0.84 -3.72
N LEU A 106 -11.86 0.72 -3.46
CA LEU A 106 -10.92 0.17 -4.46
C LEU A 106 -11.33 -1.25 -4.83
N VAL A 107 -11.62 -2.07 -3.83
CA VAL A 107 -12.04 -3.47 -4.02
C VAL A 107 -13.35 -3.57 -4.82
N GLU A 108 -14.33 -2.74 -4.51
CA GLU A 108 -15.60 -2.69 -5.25
C GLU A 108 -15.41 -2.32 -6.72
N ARG A 109 -14.61 -1.29 -7.01
CA ARG A 109 -14.39 -0.81 -8.38
C ARG A 109 -13.58 -1.79 -9.22
N THR A 110 -12.66 -2.50 -8.59
CA THR A 110 -11.71 -3.37 -9.28
C THR A 110 -12.15 -4.83 -9.39
N GLY A 111 -13.02 -5.28 -8.49
CA GLY A 111 -13.32 -6.71 -8.31
C GLY A 111 -12.15 -7.49 -7.69
N ALA A 112 -11.32 -6.81 -6.91
CA ALA A 112 -10.21 -7.43 -6.19
C ALA A 112 -10.70 -8.48 -5.20
N ASN A 113 -9.93 -9.54 -5.02
CA ASN A 113 -10.18 -10.58 -4.04
C ASN A 113 -9.05 -10.72 -3.01
N LEU A 114 -7.97 -9.95 -3.19
CA LEU A 114 -6.84 -9.85 -2.26
C LEU A 114 -6.35 -8.40 -2.16
N VAL A 115 -6.34 -7.87 -0.94
CA VAL A 115 -5.56 -6.69 -0.57
C VAL A 115 -4.30 -7.16 0.16
N ALA A 116 -3.15 -6.93 -0.44
CA ALA A 116 -1.83 -7.23 0.09
C ALA A 116 -1.29 -5.97 0.79
N ALA A 117 -1.31 -5.98 2.12
CA ALA A 117 -0.89 -4.88 2.96
C ALA A 117 0.64 -4.84 3.04
N TYR A 118 1.26 -3.84 2.42
CA TYR A 118 2.72 -3.74 2.30
C TYR A 118 3.24 -2.33 2.59
N ALA A 119 4.55 -2.10 2.46
CA ALA A 119 5.20 -0.81 2.72
C ALA A 119 4.97 -0.25 4.14
N ASN A 120 4.63 -1.11 5.10
CA ASN A 120 4.45 -0.74 6.51
C ASN A 120 5.74 -0.87 7.35
N GLY A 121 6.88 -1.04 6.69
CA GLY A 121 8.23 -1.25 7.25
C GLY A 121 8.35 -2.25 8.40
N GLY A 122 7.68 -3.39 8.28
CA GLY A 122 7.85 -4.55 9.17
C GLY A 122 8.99 -5.50 8.77
N ALA A 123 9.89 -5.12 7.85
CA ALA A 123 11.00 -5.97 7.43
C ALA A 123 12.11 -6.00 8.49
N GLU A 124 12.63 -7.18 8.83
CA GLU A 124 13.58 -7.36 9.94
C GLU A 124 14.89 -6.57 9.79
N TRP A 125 15.30 -6.33 8.55
CA TRP A 125 16.50 -5.57 8.20
C TRP A 125 16.26 -4.06 8.11
N LEU A 126 15.00 -3.61 8.14
CA LEU A 126 14.69 -2.19 8.14
C LEU A 126 14.79 -1.67 9.58
N PRO A 127 15.51 -0.55 9.82
CA PRO A 127 15.54 0.05 11.14
C PRO A 127 14.14 0.56 11.53
N ASP A 128 13.86 0.58 12.84
CA ASP A 128 12.62 1.15 13.35
C ASP A 128 12.51 2.62 12.89
N HIS A 129 11.51 2.90 12.06
CA HIS A 129 11.21 4.25 11.58
C HIS A 129 9.78 4.60 11.99
N PRO A 130 9.52 5.84 12.44
CA PRO A 130 8.22 6.24 13.01
C PRO A 130 7.04 6.18 12.03
N VAL A 131 7.28 6.03 10.74
CA VAL A 131 6.22 5.91 9.71
C VAL A 131 5.87 4.44 9.43
N PHE A 132 6.64 3.49 9.98
CA PHE A 132 6.55 2.07 9.69
C PHE A 132 6.01 1.29 10.89
N VAL A 133 4.79 0.79 10.74
CA VAL A 133 3.86 0.59 11.84
C VAL A 133 3.82 -0.86 12.35
N PHE A 134 4.44 -1.81 11.64
CA PHE A 134 4.23 -3.24 11.96
C PHE A 134 5.49 -4.03 12.34
N HIS A 135 6.54 -3.34 12.78
CA HIS A 135 7.70 -4.05 13.33
C HIS A 135 7.51 -4.42 14.80
N GLY A 136 7.76 -5.68 15.14
CA GLY A 136 7.56 -6.22 16.50
C GLY A 136 8.54 -5.70 17.56
N ARG A 137 9.57 -4.93 17.17
CA ARG A 137 10.61 -4.45 18.10
C ARG A 137 10.16 -3.25 18.95
N ASN A 138 9.12 -2.50 18.54
CA ASN A 138 8.68 -1.30 19.26
C ASN A 138 7.15 -1.21 19.39
N GLN A 139 6.60 -2.01 20.30
CA GLN A 139 5.16 -2.06 20.57
C GLN A 139 4.58 -0.70 21.00
N ALA A 140 5.29 0.06 21.84
CA ALA A 140 4.81 1.36 22.32
C ALA A 140 4.69 2.39 21.18
N LEU A 141 5.67 2.43 20.28
CA LEU A 141 5.61 3.29 19.09
C LEU A 141 4.44 2.90 18.19
N ARG A 142 4.23 1.60 17.94
CA ARG A 142 3.08 1.11 17.19
C ARG A 142 1.76 1.56 17.83
N GLU A 143 1.59 1.30 19.13
CA GLU A 143 0.37 1.66 19.86
C GLU A 143 0.10 3.17 19.80
N MET A 144 1.14 4.00 19.93
CA MET A 144 1.02 5.46 19.82
C MET A 144 0.58 5.89 18.41
N ILE A 145 1.19 5.35 17.35
CA ILE A 145 0.88 5.71 15.96
C ILE A 145 -0.53 5.24 15.58
N THR A 146 -0.93 4.04 16.01
CA THR A 146 -2.22 3.44 15.67
C THR A 146 -3.36 3.81 16.62
N ALA A 147 -3.11 4.57 17.68
CA ALA A 147 -4.10 4.87 18.71
C ALA A 147 -5.40 5.49 18.17
N HIS A 148 -5.30 6.20 17.04
CA HIS A 148 -6.41 6.88 16.38
C HIS A 148 -6.79 6.27 15.03
N TRP A 149 -6.20 5.13 14.67
CA TRP A 149 -6.57 4.44 13.44
C TRP A 149 -7.94 3.80 13.61
N TRP A 150 -8.65 3.64 12.49
CA TRP A 150 -9.83 2.80 12.46
C TRP A 150 -9.45 1.36 12.82
N PRO A 151 -10.33 0.64 13.55
CA PRO A 151 -10.04 -0.74 13.92
C PRO A 151 -9.85 -1.62 12.68
N MET A 152 -8.77 -2.39 12.65
CA MET A 152 -8.49 -3.33 11.56
C MET A 152 -9.63 -4.33 11.32
N ASP A 153 -10.29 -4.79 12.38
CA ASP A 153 -11.46 -5.69 12.31
C ASP A 153 -12.60 -5.10 11.47
N THR A 154 -12.72 -3.77 11.42
CA THR A 154 -13.71 -3.07 10.59
C THR A 154 -13.36 -3.25 9.12
N LEU A 155 -12.11 -2.99 8.74
CA LEU A 155 -11.62 -3.19 7.38
C LEU A 155 -11.78 -4.66 6.97
N GLU A 156 -11.33 -5.60 7.81
CA GLU A 156 -11.44 -7.04 7.53
C GLU A 156 -12.88 -7.47 7.29
N SER A 157 -13.82 -7.00 8.11
CA SER A 157 -15.25 -7.28 7.96
C SER A 157 -15.81 -6.70 6.66
N GLN A 158 -15.45 -5.46 6.31
CA GLN A 158 -15.87 -4.80 5.07
C GLN A 158 -15.33 -5.53 3.82
N LEU A 159 -14.07 -5.99 3.86
CA LEU A 159 -13.46 -6.76 2.79
C LEU A 159 -14.08 -8.15 2.65
N ALA A 160 -14.31 -8.85 3.77
CA ALA A 160 -14.91 -10.17 3.77
C ALA A 160 -16.33 -10.16 3.15
N ALA A 161 -17.12 -9.12 3.42
CA ALA A 161 -18.44 -8.93 2.80
C ALA A 161 -18.39 -8.83 1.26
N ARG A 162 -17.22 -8.49 0.70
CA ARG A 162 -16.95 -8.38 -0.75
C ARG A 162 -16.13 -9.56 -1.29
N GLN A 163 -16.04 -10.65 -0.51
CA GLN A 163 -15.23 -11.83 -0.83
C GLN A 163 -13.74 -11.49 -1.06
N CYS A 164 -13.28 -10.38 -0.49
CA CYS A 164 -11.89 -9.96 -0.52
C CYS A 164 -11.22 -10.28 0.81
N ARG A 165 -9.97 -10.74 0.75
CA ARG A 165 -9.15 -10.99 1.93
C ARG A 165 -8.09 -9.92 2.07
N ILE A 166 -7.67 -9.68 3.30
CA ILE A 166 -6.45 -8.92 3.57
C ILE A 166 -5.31 -9.87 3.89
N HIS A 167 -4.10 -9.55 3.44
CA HIS A 167 -2.89 -10.27 3.79
C HIS A 167 -1.83 -9.28 4.23
N GLN A 168 -1.33 -9.41 5.45
CA GLN A 168 -0.21 -8.61 5.96
C GLN A 168 1.08 -9.15 5.36
N CYS A 169 1.65 -8.43 4.39
CA CYS A 169 2.83 -8.87 3.68
C CYS A 169 4.05 -8.89 4.59
N ARG A 170 4.83 -9.95 4.45
CA ARG A 170 6.23 -10.03 4.87
C ARG A 170 7.11 -9.87 3.65
N ALA A 171 8.35 -9.51 3.90
CA ALA A 171 9.31 -9.41 2.83
C ALA A 171 9.49 -10.77 2.15
N LEU A 172 9.53 -10.75 0.81
CA LEU A 172 9.67 -11.94 -0.04
C LEU A 172 8.46 -12.89 -0.01
N ASP A 173 7.29 -12.42 0.44
CA ASP A 173 6.05 -13.16 0.26
C ASP A 173 5.80 -13.46 -1.22
N LEU A 174 5.46 -14.72 -1.49
CA LEU A 174 5.09 -15.19 -2.82
C LEU A 174 3.58 -15.33 -2.94
N PHE A 175 3.05 -15.06 -4.12
CA PHE A 175 1.62 -15.14 -4.41
C PHE A 175 1.38 -16.11 -5.55
N ARG A 176 0.27 -16.86 -5.47
CA ARG A 176 -0.14 -17.80 -6.51
C ARG A 176 -1.59 -17.59 -6.86
N LYS A 177 -1.86 -17.54 -8.17
CA LYS A 177 -3.21 -17.63 -8.72
C LYS A 177 -3.70 -19.07 -8.74
N GLN A 178 -4.91 -19.30 -8.24
CA GLN A 178 -5.61 -20.57 -8.32
C GLN A 178 -6.44 -20.66 -9.61
N ALA A 179 -6.88 -21.88 -9.97
CA ALA A 179 -7.77 -22.10 -11.11
C ALA A 179 -9.10 -21.32 -11.01
N SER A 180 -9.54 -21.00 -9.79
CA SER A 180 -10.71 -20.15 -9.52
C SER A 180 -10.50 -18.66 -9.86
N GLY A 181 -9.27 -18.25 -10.20
CA GLY A 181 -8.88 -16.85 -10.34
C GLY A 181 -8.61 -16.13 -9.01
N GLN A 182 -8.70 -16.85 -7.89
CA GLN A 182 -8.31 -16.31 -6.59
C GLN A 182 -6.78 -16.24 -6.48
N VAL A 183 -6.25 -15.12 -6.01
CA VAL A 183 -4.84 -14.99 -5.65
C VAL A 183 -4.69 -15.28 -4.16
N ILE A 184 -3.75 -16.16 -3.80
CA ILE A 184 -3.46 -16.52 -2.42
C ILE A 184 -1.97 -16.33 -2.10
N PRO A 185 -1.62 -15.91 -0.87
CA PRO A 185 -0.24 -15.93 -0.40
C PRO A 185 0.22 -17.39 -0.22
N LEU A 186 1.47 -17.68 -0.60
CA LEU A 186 2.12 -18.96 -0.34
C LEU A 186 2.81 -18.87 1.03
N ILE A 187 2.20 -19.48 2.05
CA ILE A 187 2.70 -19.48 3.45
C ILE A 187 3.91 -20.45 3.61
N ALA A 188 4.40 -21.07 2.54
CA ALA A 188 5.51 -22.00 2.58
C ALA A 188 6.85 -21.25 2.52
N GLY A 189 7.62 -21.33 3.61
CA GLY A 189 9.05 -21.00 3.71
C GLY A 189 9.52 -19.95 2.70
N SER A 190 9.08 -18.70 2.87
CA SER A 190 9.57 -17.57 2.08
C SER A 190 11.08 -17.65 2.00
N HIS A 191 11.62 -17.75 0.79
CA HIS A 191 13.06 -17.79 0.57
C HIS A 191 13.69 -16.64 1.35
N GLN A 192 14.68 -16.95 2.19
CA GLN A 192 15.41 -15.89 2.87
C GLN A 192 16.14 -15.06 1.81
N PRO A 193 16.43 -13.77 2.05
CA PRO A 193 17.20 -12.96 1.11
C PRO A 193 18.48 -13.66 0.62
N MET A 194 19.12 -14.44 1.50
CA MET A 194 20.28 -15.27 1.15
C MET A 194 19.95 -16.42 0.19
N ASP A 195 18.80 -17.06 0.31
CA ASP A 195 18.37 -18.13 -0.60
C ASP A 195 18.13 -17.55 -2.01
N LEU A 196 17.53 -16.36 -2.10
CA LEU A 196 17.35 -15.66 -3.38
C LEU A 196 18.67 -15.21 -3.97
N TYR A 197 19.58 -14.67 -3.15
CA TYR A 197 20.92 -14.29 -3.59
C TYR A 197 21.68 -15.51 -4.15
N LEU A 198 21.62 -16.66 -3.47
CA LEU A 198 22.28 -17.89 -3.91
C LEU A 198 21.63 -18.52 -5.15
N LEU A 199 20.33 -18.29 -5.39
CA LEU A 199 19.66 -18.69 -6.62
C LEU A 199 20.14 -17.86 -7.82
N ASP A 200 20.39 -16.56 -7.63
CA ASP A 200 20.89 -15.66 -8.68
C ASP A 200 22.42 -15.72 -8.84
N HIS A 201 23.14 -15.98 -7.74
CA HIS A 201 24.59 -16.10 -7.65
C HIS A 201 24.97 -17.48 -7.11
N PRO A 202 24.78 -18.55 -7.89
CA PRO A 202 25.16 -19.88 -7.46
C PRO A 202 26.65 -19.91 -7.14
N PRO A 203 27.07 -20.59 -6.04
CA PRO A 203 28.48 -20.72 -5.72
C PRO A 203 29.21 -21.39 -6.89
N PRO A 204 30.49 -21.03 -7.13
CA PRO A 204 31.27 -21.64 -8.20
C PRO A 204 31.25 -23.16 -8.01
N ALA A 205 31.04 -23.90 -9.11
CA ALA A 205 31.06 -25.34 -9.08
C ALA A 205 32.37 -25.80 -8.44
N SER A 206 32.28 -26.59 -7.37
CA SER A 206 33.46 -27.21 -6.78
C SER A 206 34.12 -28.06 -7.85
N GLU A 207 35.32 -27.65 -8.29
CA GLU A 207 36.16 -28.48 -9.15
C GLU A 207 36.48 -29.78 -8.38
N SER A 208 35.89 -30.88 -8.83
CA SER A 208 36.16 -32.25 -8.37
C SER A 208 37.30 -32.86 -9.17
#